data_AF-A0AAD7UQ44-F1
#
_entry.id   AF-A0AAD7UQ44-F1
#
_cell.length_a   1.000
_cell.length_b   1.000
_cell.length_c   1.000
_cell.angle_alpha   90.00
_cell.angle_beta   90.00
_cell.angle_gamma   90.00
#
_symmetry.space_group_name_H-M   'P 1'
#
loop_
_entity.id
_entity.type
_entity.pdbx_description
1 polymer ?
#
loop_
_entity_poly.entity_id
_entity_poly.type
_entity_poly.pdbx_seq_one_letter_code
_entity_poly.pdbx_strand_id
1 'polypeptide(L)'
;MGLQETGSPSVDTALSAAIRVNAYCRERGTARFNLRAPLEKELSELLDDDAATRLNERDGDVGIAVTRFAPLPRGELVTTFSDADDVRTALLASSCIPFYFGRSPFVSFRRLPTIDGFFAVPRQYFGAPPALNASVTVRISPFEASRVGLVGEAISPQRGEGPPLGDLVACALGSPPVGDDFLLYLFQQGRRDAASWLETSSKKCNGGEVLS
;
A
#
# COMPACT_ATOMS: atom_id res chain seq x y z
N MET A 1 2.29 -5.83 23.09
CA MET A 1 2.42 -7.29 22.92
C MET A 1 1.59 -7.63 21.69
N GLY A 2 2.17 -8.09 20.58
CA GLY A 2 1.37 -8.47 19.39
C GLY A 2 1.83 -8.00 17.98
N LEU A 3 3.12 -7.77 17.74
CA LEU A 3 3.66 -7.70 16.36
C LEU A 3 4.78 -8.72 16.10
N GLN A 4 5.11 -9.56 17.09
CA GLN A 4 6.20 -10.54 17.01
C GLN A 4 5.72 -11.97 16.75
N GLU A 5 4.41 -12.25 16.76
CA GLU A 5 3.89 -13.64 16.75
C GLU A 5 3.47 -14.18 15.38
N THR A 6 3.57 -13.42 14.29
CA THR A 6 2.99 -13.84 12.99
C THR A 6 3.97 -14.47 12.01
N GLY A 7 5.25 -14.67 12.38
CA GLY A 7 6.30 -15.11 11.43
C GLY A 7 6.51 -14.13 10.26
N SER A 8 5.81 -12.99 10.27
CA SER A 8 5.82 -12.00 9.19
C SER A 8 6.99 -11.03 9.39
N PRO A 9 7.58 -10.48 8.32
CA PRO A 9 8.62 -9.48 8.45
C PRO A 9 8.12 -8.29 9.27
N SER A 10 8.98 -7.78 10.16
CA SER A 10 8.64 -6.59 10.94
C SER A 10 8.40 -5.40 10.00
N VAL A 11 7.67 -4.40 10.49
CA VAL A 11 7.45 -3.15 9.74
C VAL A 11 8.79 -2.48 9.37
N ASP A 12 9.82 -2.59 10.23
CA ASP A 12 11.16 -2.09 9.96
C ASP A 12 11.89 -2.89 8.86
N THR A 13 11.65 -4.20 8.77
CA THR A 13 12.15 -5.04 7.66
C THR A 13 11.50 -4.62 6.33
N ALA A 14 10.18 -4.39 6.32
CA ALA A 14 9.48 -3.92 5.14
C ALA A 14 9.96 -2.52 4.69
N LEU A 15 10.22 -1.61 5.63
CA LEU A 15 10.84 -0.31 5.35
C LEU A 15 12.23 -0.46 4.73
N SER A 16 13.05 -1.35 5.29
CA SER A 16 14.40 -1.60 4.78
C SER A 16 14.39 -2.13 3.35
N ALA A 17 13.43 -3.00 3.02
CA ALA A 17 13.21 -3.48 1.65
C ALA A 17 12.76 -2.35 0.71
N ALA A 18 11.80 -1.52 1.13
CA ALA A 18 11.36 -0.36 0.35
C ALA A 18 12.51 0.62 0.05
N ILE A 19 13.39 0.85 1.03
CA ILE A 19 14.62 1.65 0.85
C ILE A 19 15.55 1.01 -0.18
N ARG A 20 15.78 -0.31 -0.13
CA ARG A 20 16.60 -1.02 -1.14
C ARG A 20 16.01 -0.94 -2.54
N VAL A 21 14.69 -1.08 -2.69
CA VAL A 21 14.00 -0.89 -3.98
C VAL A 21 14.24 0.52 -4.54
N ASN A 22 14.07 1.54 -3.69
CA ASN A 22 14.31 2.93 -4.09
C ASN A 22 15.78 3.20 -4.42
N ALA A 23 16.73 2.65 -3.63
CA ALA A 23 18.16 2.76 -3.89
C ALA A 23 18.54 2.16 -5.25
N TYR A 24 18.02 0.98 -5.59
CA TYR A 24 18.23 0.35 -6.89
C TYR A 24 17.76 1.25 -8.05
N CYS A 25 16.62 1.92 -7.89
CA CYS A 25 16.08 2.86 -8.87
C CYS A 25 16.94 4.13 -8.96
N ARG A 26 17.40 4.64 -7.82
CA ARG A 26 18.25 5.85 -7.71
C ARG A 26 19.60 5.65 -8.39
N GLU A 27 20.24 4.49 -8.19
CA GLU A 27 21.49 4.12 -8.87
C GLU A 27 21.38 4.11 -10.40
N ARG A 28 20.16 3.94 -10.93
CA ARG A 28 19.84 3.99 -12.38
C ARG A 28 19.32 5.35 -12.84
N GLY A 29 19.23 6.33 -11.93
CA GLY A 29 18.74 7.68 -12.19
C GLY A 29 17.22 7.81 -12.33
N THR A 30 16.46 6.72 -12.33
CA THR A 30 14.99 6.75 -12.45
C THR A 30 14.34 5.46 -11.96
N ALA A 31 13.17 5.58 -11.32
CA ALA A 31 12.32 4.41 -11.02
C ALA A 31 11.56 3.91 -12.25
N ARG A 32 11.36 4.78 -13.25
CA ARG A 32 10.64 4.44 -14.47
C ARG A 32 11.32 3.26 -15.16
N PHE A 33 10.55 2.20 -15.38
CA PHE A 33 10.98 0.91 -15.95
C PHE A 33 11.93 0.07 -15.06
N ASN A 34 12.36 0.58 -13.91
CA ASN A 34 13.34 -0.05 -13.03
C ASN A 34 12.73 -0.57 -11.72
N LEU A 35 11.43 -0.37 -11.48
CA LEU A 35 10.77 -0.75 -10.23
C LEU A 35 10.51 -2.26 -10.12
N ARG A 36 10.17 -2.93 -11.23
CA ARG A 36 9.78 -4.35 -11.21
C ARG A 36 10.85 -5.28 -10.61
N ALA A 37 12.04 -5.26 -11.19
CA ALA A 37 13.09 -6.22 -10.83
C ALA A 37 13.49 -6.18 -9.34
N PRO A 38 13.77 -5.01 -8.72
CA PRO A 38 14.07 -4.96 -7.30
C PRO A 38 12.85 -5.32 -6.43
N LEU A 39 11.63 -4.94 -6.81
CA LEU A 39 10.44 -5.33 -6.06
C LEU A 39 10.23 -6.85 -6.08
N GLU A 40 10.35 -7.48 -7.25
CA GLU A 40 10.22 -8.94 -7.42
C GLU A 40 11.26 -9.71 -6.62
N LYS A 41 12.49 -9.18 -6.52
CA LYS A 41 13.54 -9.71 -5.66
C LYS A 41 13.14 -9.64 -4.18
N GLU A 42 12.81 -8.44 -3.68
CA GLU A 42 12.47 -8.24 -2.26
C GLU A 42 11.23 -9.04 -1.85
N LEU A 43 10.21 -9.14 -2.71
CA LEU A 43 9.04 -9.98 -2.46
C LEU A 43 9.40 -11.46 -2.35
N SER A 44 10.34 -11.94 -3.16
CA SER A 44 10.79 -13.34 -3.10
C SER A 44 11.65 -13.64 -1.88
N GLU A 45 12.26 -12.63 -1.26
CA GLU A 45 13.03 -12.76 -0.02
C GLU A 45 12.15 -12.61 1.24
N LEU A 46 11.06 -11.83 1.15
CA LEU A 46 10.18 -11.51 2.27
C LEU A 46 8.95 -12.42 2.40
N LEU A 47 8.49 -13.02 1.29
CA LEU A 47 7.36 -13.95 1.30
C LEU A 47 7.87 -15.36 1.52
N ASP A 48 7.49 -15.95 2.65
CA ASP A 48 7.71 -17.35 2.94
C ASP A 48 6.77 -18.24 2.10
N ASP A 49 7.11 -19.53 1.97
CA ASP A 49 6.34 -20.52 1.20
C ASP A 49 4.89 -20.70 1.74
N ASP A 50 4.66 -20.44 3.03
CA ASP A 50 3.36 -20.55 3.71
C ASP A 50 2.54 -19.24 3.66
N ALA A 51 3.03 -18.18 3.00
CA ALA A 51 2.39 -16.87 2.99
C ALA A 51 0.92 -16.93 2.54
N ALA A 52 0.60 -17.71 1.50
CA ALA A 52 -0.77 -17.87 1.03
C ALA A 52 -1.67 -18.53 2.08
N THR A 53 -1.20 -19.60 2.72
CA THR A 53 -1.94 -20.28 3.81
C THR A 53 -2.22 -19.32 4.95
N ARG A 54 -1.20 -18.57 5.43
CA ARG A 54 -1.36 -17.58 6.50
C ARG A 54 -2.35 -16.48 6.14
N LEU A 55 -2.36 -16.02 4.88
CA LEU A 55 -3.30 -14.99 4.40
C LEU A 55 -4.73 -15.50 4.26
N ASN A 56 -4.91 -16.77 3.87
CA ASN A 56 -6.22 -17.39 3.70
C ASN A 56 -6.86 -17.81 5.03
N GLU A 57 -6.05 -18.21 6.02
CA GLU A 57 -6.54 -18.80 7.28
C GLU A 57 -6.62 -17.80 8.44
N ARG A 58 -6.10 -16.58 8.28
CA ARG A 58 -6.14 -15.55 9.34
C ARG A 58 -7.56 -15.07 9.63
N ASP A 59 -7.74 -14.60 10.87
CA ASP A 59 -8.95 -13.87 11.25
C ASP A 59 -9.04 -12.53 10.50
N GLY A 60 -10.02 -12.45 9.60
CA GLY A 60 -10.32 -11.30 8.75
C GLY A 60 -9.55 -11.29 7.44
N ASP A 61 -10.25 -10.94 6.35
CA ASP A 61 -9.70 -10.97 5.00
C ASP A 61 -8.53 -10.00 4.82
N VAL A 62 -7.48 -10.44 4.12
CA VAL A 62 -6.46 -9.57 3.53
C VAL A 62 -6.67 -9.53 2.03
N GLY A 63 -6.91 -8.34 1.50
CA GLY A 63 -7.17 -8.13 0.08
C GLY A 63 -6.05 -7.37 -0.62
N ILE A 64 -5.66 -7.84 -1.81
CA ILE A 64 -4.77 -7.11 -2.74
C ILE A 64 -5.63 -6.55 -3.87
N ALA A 65 -5.69 -5.23 -4.00
CA ALA A 65 -6.45 -4.58 -5.06
C ALA A 65 -5.68 -4.63 -6.39
N VAL A 66 -6.36 -5.01 -7.47
CA VAL A 66 -5.81 -5.02 -8.82
C VAL A 66 -6.84 -4.53 -9.83
N THR A 67 -6.39 -4.03 -10.98
CA THR A 67 -7.29 -3.65 -12.08
C THR A 67 -7.06 -4.57 -13.26
N ARG A 68 -7.99 -5.50 -13.53
CA ARG A 68 -7.90 -6.49 -14.62
C ARG A 68 -8.62 -5.99 -15.87
N PHE A 69 -8.12 -6.38 -17.05
CA PHE A 69 -8.77 -6.09 -18.33
C PHE A 69 -9.50 -7.32 -18.86
N ALA A 70 -10.84 -7.27 -18.90
CA ALA A 70 -11.66 -8.32 -19.52
C ALA A 70 -13.12 -7.88 -19.80
N PRO A 71 -13.47 -7.40 -21.03
CA PRO A 71 -12.66 -6.66 -22.00
C PRO A 71 -12.45 -5.19 -21.59
N LEU A 72 -13.20 -4.71 -20.59
CA LEU A 72 -13.04 -3.38 -19.98
C LEU A 72 -12.24 -3.50 -18.68
N PRO A 73 -11.61 -2.40 -18.20
CA PRO A 73 -10.96 -2.38 -16.90
C PRO A 73 -11.96 -2.62 -15.78
N ARG A 74 -11.66 -3.57 -14.89
CA ARG A 74 -12.45 -3.88 -13.70
C ARG A 74 -11.54 -4.01 -12.49
N GLY A 75 -11.87 -3.26 -11.44
CA GLY A 75 -11.25 -3.41 -10.13
C GLY A 75 -11.64 -4.74 -9.48
N GLU A 76 -10.68 -5.39 -8.87
CA GLU A 76 -10.85 -6.65 -8.13
C GLU A 76 -10.04 -6.56 -6.83
N LEU A 77 -10.66 -6.97 -5.73
CA LEU A 77 -9.99 -7.19 -4.46
C LEU A 77 -9.73 -8.69 -4.32
N VAL A 78 -8.49 -9.11 -4.45
CA VAL A 78 -8.07 -10.52 -4.37
C VAL A 78 -7.86 -10.87 -2.91
N THR A 79 -8.72 -11.72 -2.35
CA THR A 79 -8.68 -12.11 -0.92
C THR A 79 -8.29 -13.57 -0.69
N THR A 80 -8.15 -14.36 -1.75
CA THR A 80 -7.74 -15.77 -1.68
C THR A 80 -6.57 -16.04 -2.60
N PHE A 81 -5.60 -16.80 -2.11
CA PHE A 81 -4.33 -17.06 -2.80
C PHE A 81 -4.05 -18.56 -2.92
N SER A 82 -3.56 -19.04 -4.07
CA SER A 82 -3.26 -20.47 -4.24
C SER A 82 -1.96 -20.91 -3.58
N ASP A 83 -0.94 -20.04 -3.63
CA ASP A 83 0.42 -20.30 -3.18
C ASP A 83 1.19 -18.97 -3.04
N ALA A 84 2.43 -19.03 -2.53
CA ALA A 84 3.25 -17.85 -2.34
C ALA A 84 3.56 -17.08 -3.65
N ASP A 85 3.62 -17.75 -4.80
CA ASP A 85 3.81 -17.09 -6.10
C ASP A 85 2.56 -16.32 -6.54
N ASP A 86 1.37 -16.85 -6.28
CA ASP A 86 0.11 -16.13 -6.53
C ASP A 86 -0.01 -14.87 -5.66
N VAL A 87 0.48 -14.90 -4.40
CA VAL A 87 0.60 -13.69 -3.55
C VAL A 87 1.59 -12.70 -4.16
N ARG A 88 2.79 -13.17 -4.53
CA ARG A 88 3.84 -12.34 -5.13
C ARG A 88 3.37 -11.68 -6.42
N THR A 89 2.78 -12.44 -7.34
CA THR A 89 2.30 -11.94 -8.63
C THR A 89 1.11 -11.00 -8.46
N ALA A 90 0.25 -11.21 -7.45
CA ALA A 90 -0.78 -10.25 -7.09
C ALA A 90 -0.18 -8.90 -6.62
N LEU A 91 0.86 -8.92 -5.77
CA LEU A 91 1.56 -7.71 -5.33
C LEU A 91 2.24 -6.98 -6.50
N LEU A 92 2.93 -7.70 -7.38
CA LEU A 92 3.54 -7.13 -8.59
C LEU A 92 2.47 -6.48 -9.50
N ALA A 93 1.31 -7.12 -9.63
CA ALA A 93 0.19 -6.56 -10.39
C ALA A 93 -0.41 -5.32 -9.73
N SER A 94 -0.59 -5.35 -8.41
CA SER A 94 -1.09 -4.23 -7.63
C SER A 94 -0.18 -3.01 -7.68
N SER A 95 1.13 -3.17 -7.92
CA SER A 95 2.11 -2.08 -8.07
C SER A 95 2.39 -1.69 -9.54
N CYS A 96 1.67 -2.28 -10.49
CA CYS A 96 1.94 -2.08 -11.92
C CYS A 96 1.34 -0.79 -12.45
N ILE A 97 1.93 0.36 -12.10
CA ILE A 97 1.59 1.65 -12.72
C ILE A 97 2.04 1.61 -14.20
N PRO A 98 1.14 1.80 -15.19
CA PRO A 98 1.46 1.68 -16.60
C PRO A 98 2.64 2.57 -17.02
N PHE A 99 3.62 1.98 -17.70
CA PHE A 99 4.86 2.64 -18.17
C PHE A 99 5.77 3.24 -17.07
N TYR A 100 5.46 3.03 -15.80
CA TYR A 100 6.33 3.34 -14.66
C TYR A 100 6.95 2.07 -14.09
N PHE A 101 6.15 1.03 -13.88
CA PHE A 101 6.60 -0.22 -13.27
C PHE A 101 7.61 -0.99 -14.15
N GLY A 102 7.33 -1.04 -15.45
CA GLY A 102 8.12 -1.75 -16.46
C GLY A 102 7.80 -1.22 -17.86
N ARG A 103 8.52 -1.72 -18.88
CA ARG A 103 8.31 -1.30 -20.28
C ARG A 103 6.93 -1.71 -20.81
N SER A 104 6.39 -2.81 -20.29
CA SER A 104 5.00 -3.23 -20.54
C SER A 104 4.05 -2.39 -19.69
N PRO A 105 2.91 -1.91 -20.24
CA PRO A 105 1.91 -1.15 -19.48
C PRO A 105 1.12 -2.02 -18.49
N PHE A 106 1.24 -3.35 -18.56
CA PHE A 106 0.57 -4.31 -17.69
C PHE A 106 1.50 -5.47 -17.34
N VAL A 107 1.14 -6.22 -16.31
CA VAL A 107 1.67 -7.58 -16.04
C VAL A 107 0.56 -8.62 -16.23
N SER A 108 0.95 -9.87 -16.43
CA SER A 108 0.00 -10.99 -16.44
C SER A 108 -0.23 -11.44 -15.01
N PHE A 109 -1.48 -11.44 -14.55
CA PHE A 109 -1.88 -12.01 -13.27
C PHE A 109 -3.11 -12.88 -13.48
N ARG A 110 -3.03 -14.15 -13.05
CA ARG A 110 -4.03 -15.20 -13.34
C ARG A 110 -4.48 -15.24 -14.80
N ARG A 111 -3.50 -15.11 -15.72
CA ARG A 111 -3.66 -15.12 -17.19
C ARG A 111 -4.41 -13.91 -17.78
N LEU A 112 -4.63 -12.86 -16.99
CA LEU A 112 -5.25 -11.61 -17.46
C LEU A 112 -4.26 -10.44 -17.39
N PRO A 113 -4.28 -9.53 -18.38
CA PRO A 113 -3.54 -8.28 -18.29
C PRO A 113 -4.09 -7.45 -17.15
N THR A 114 -3.19 -7.02 -16.26
CA THR A 114 -3.52 -6.40 -14.99
C THR A 114 -2.59 -5.22 -14.71
N ILE A 115 -3.16 -4.14 -14.17
CA ILE A 115 -2.44 -2.93 -13.75
C ILE A 115 -2.75 -2.60 -12.28
N ASP A 116 -2.09 -1.55 -11.79
CA ASP A 116 -2.13 -1.07 -10.42
C ASP A 116 -3.53 -1.03 -9.78
N GLY A 117 -3.57 -1.40 -8.49
CA GLY A 117 -4.77 -1.41 -7.66
C GLY A 117 -5.35 -0.02 -7.38
N PHE A 118 -4.55 1.04 -7.53
CA PHE A 118 -5.00 2.43 -7.42
C PHE A 118 -6.18 2.73 -8.35
N PHE A 119 -6.19 2.12 -9.54
CA PHE A 119 -7.25 2.28 -10.54
C PHE A 119 -8.47 1.37 -10.31
N ALA A 120 -8.44 0.51 -9.28
CA ALA A 120 -9.50 -0.45 -9.01
C ALA A 120 -10.77 0.22 -8.44
N VAL A 121 -10.65 1.44 -7.91
CA VAL A 121 -11.73 2.16 -7.22
C VAL A 121 -11.88 3.61 -7.68
N PRO A 122 -13.07 4.21 -7.51
CA PRO A 122 -13.28 5.64 -7.75
C PRO A 122 -12.30 6.53 -6.98
N ARG A 123 -12.00 7.71 -7.54
CA ARG A 123 -11.04 8.69 -6.98
C ARG A 123 -11.25 9.03 -5.51
N GLN A 124 -12.50 9.10 -5.03
CA GLN A 124 -12.84 9.41 -3.63
C GLN A 124 -12.28 8.40 -2.61
N TYR A 125 -11.88 7.21 -3.09
CA TYR A 125 -11.27 6.16 -2.29
C TYR A 125 -9.74 6.13 -2.43
N PHE A 126 -9.17 6.86 -3.40
CA PHE A 126 -7.73 7.03 -3.59
C PHE A 126 -6.94 5.71 -3.52
N GLY A 127 -7.41 4.67 -4.23
CA GLY A 127 -6.79 3.35 -4.25
C GLY A 127 -7.07 2.45 -3.04
N ALA A 128 -7.81 2.92 -2.04
CA ALA A 128 -8.19 2.15 -0.85
C ALA A 128 -9.66 1.67 -0.96
N PRO A 129 -9.91 0.45 -1.48
CA PRO A 129 -11.27 -0.06 -1.64
C PRO A 129 -12.04 -0.08 -0.31
N PRO A 130 -13.36 0.15 -0.35
CA PRO A 130 -14.18 -0.01 0.84
C PRO A 130 -14.10 -1.47 1.31
N ALA A 131 -14.03 -1.68 2.62
CA ALA A 131 -14.15 -3.01 3.18
C ALA A 131 -15.56 -3.55 2.89
N LEU A 132 -15.65 -4.76 2.35
CA LEU A 132 -16.90 -5.32 1.83
C LEU A 132 -17.99 -5.45 2.90
N ASN A 133 -17.62 -5.63 4.18
CA ASN A 133 -18.55 -5.89 5.29
C ASN A 133 -18.17 -5.20 6.62
N ALA A 134 -17.41 -4.10 6.59
CA ALA A 134 -16.99 -3.44 7.83
C ALA A 134 -17.98 -2.36 8.27
N SER A 135 -18.32 -2.32 9.55
CA SER A 135 -19.10 -1.23 10.16
C SER A 135 -18.34 0.10 10.19
N VAL A 136 -17.00 0.04 10.24
CA VAL A 136 -16.09 1.18 10.20
C VAL A 136 -14.98 0.89 9.21
N THR A 137 -14.65 1.86 8.35
CA THR A 137 -13.50 1.78 7.45
C THR A 137 -12.55 2.94 7.75
N VAL A 138 -11.33 2.62 8.14
CA VAL A 138 -10.24 3.57 8.33
C VAL A 138 -9.28 3.45 7.16
N ARG A 139 -9.07 4.54 6.42
CA ARG A 139 -8.15 4.56 5.26
C ARG A 139 -6.78 5.06 5.68
N ILE A 140 -5.72 4.50 5.11
CA ILE A 140 -4.35 4.94 5.38
C ILE A 140 -3.81 5.60 4.11
N SER A 141 -3.30 6.83 4.23
CA SER A 141 -2.78 7.59 3.10
C SER A 141 -1.55 8.37 3.51
N PRO A 142 -0.43 8.29 2.75
CA PRO A 142 0.72 9.17 2.97
C PRO A 142 0.44 10.62 2.48
N PHE A 143 -0.70 10.86 1.85
CA PHE A 143 -1.16 12.18 1.43
C PHE A 143 -2.21 12.72 2.39
N GLU A 144 -2.16 14.02 2.69
CA GLU A 144 -3.22 14.73 3.42
C GLU A 144 -4.58 14.45 2.78
N ALA A 145 -5.51 13.85 3.54
CA ALA A 145 -6.81 13.40 3.05
C ALA A 145 -7.59 14.49 2.28
N SER A 146 -7.56 15.73 2.79
CA SER A 146 -8.27 16.86 2.18
C SER A 146 -7.71 17.24 0.81
N ARG A 147 -6.39 17.10 0.59
CA ARG A 147 -5.72 17.46 -0.67
C ARG A 147 -6.00 16.48 -1.79
N VAL A 148 -6.20 15.20 -1.45
CA VAL A 148 -6.47 14.15 -2.43
C VAL A 148 -7.95 13.83 -2.59
N GLY A 149 -8.81 14.45 -1.77
CA GLY A 149 -10.26 14.24 -1.80
C GLY A 149 -10.68 12.90 -1.21
N LEU A 150 -9.93 12.39 -0.23
CA LEU A 150 -10.26 11.16 0.47
C LEU A 150 -11.47 11.40 1.38
N VAL A 151 -12.48 10.55 1.26
CA VAL A 151 -13.71 10.66 2.08
C VAL A 151 -13.72 9.60 3.18
N GLY A 152 -14.21 10.01 4.36
CA GLY A 152 -14.37 9.15 5.53
C GLY A 152 -13.21 9.22 6.51
N GLU A 153 -13.18 8.30 7.46
CA GLU A 153 -12.13 8.23 8.46
C GLU A 153 -10.80 7.80 7.84
N ALA A 154 -9.73 8.50 8.21
CA ALA A 154 -8.40 8.28 7.65
C ALA A 154 -7.28 8.54 8.66
N ILE A 155 -6.22 7.75 8.54
CA ILE A 155 -4.89 8.00 9.07
C ILE A 155 -4.08 8.61 7.93
N SER A 156 -3.81 9.90 8.02
CA SER A 156 -3.06 10.68 7.03
C SER A 156 -2.41 11.89 7.68
N PRO A 157 -1.41 12.52 7.03
CA PRO A 157 -0.84 13.78 7.52
C PRO A 157 -1.91 14.83 7.79
N GLN A 158 -1.73 15.59 8.88
CA GLN A 158 -2.61 16.70 9.23
C GLN A 158 -2.43 17.88 8.26
N ARG A 159 -3.40 18.80 8.26
CA ARG A 159 -3.39 19.94 7.34
C ARG A 159 -2.15 20.80 7.52
N GLY A 160 -1.36 20.91 6.46
CA GLY A 160 -0.12 21.70 6.47
C GLY A 160 1.08 20.99 7.11
N GLU A 161 0.90 19.76 7.57
CA GLU A 161 2.00 18.88 8.00
C GLU A 161 2.45 17.99 6.84
N GLY A 162 3.74 17.64 6.83
CA GLY A 162 4.33 16.80 5.80
C GLY A 162 4.82 17.57 4.56
N PRO A 163 5.35 16.85 3.57
CA PRO A 163 5.93 17.47 2.38
C PRO A 163 4.85 18.10 1.48
N PRO A 164 5.24 19.04 0.62
CA PRO A 164 4.40 19.49 -0.49
C PRO A 164 3.83 18.31 -1.30
N LEU A 165 2.60 18.47 -1.81
CA LEU A 165 1.95 17.44 -2.63
C LEU A 165 2.80 17.05 -3.84
N GLY A 166 3.48 18.02 -4.46
CA GLY A 166 4.39 17.76 -5.58
C GLY A 166 5.53 16.80 -5.23
N ASP A 167 6.13 16.95 -4.05
CA ASP A 167 7.23 16.11 -3.58
C ASP A 167 6.74 14.69 -3.26
N LEU A 168 5.54 14.56 -2.67
CA LEU A 168 4.92 13.26 -2.43
C LEU A 168 4.59 12.54 -3.74
N VAL A 169 4.05 13.25 -4.73
CA VAL A 169 3.76 12.69 -6.06
C VAL A 169 5.07 12.31 -6.77
N ALA A 170 6.09 13.16 -6.70
CA ALA A 170 7.41 12.87 -7.28
C ALA A 170 8.06 11.64 -6.63
N CYS A 171 7.94 11.50 -5.30
CA CYS A 171 8.37 10.32 -4.56
C CYS A 171 7.60 9.07 -4.98
N ALA A 172 6.26 9.13 -5.01
CA ALA A 172 5.40 8.00 -5.36
C ALA A 172 5.65 7.50 -6.80
N LEU A 173 5.96 8.41 -7.73
CA LEU A 173 6.29 8.08 -9.12
C LEU A 173 7.80 7.90 -9.38
N GLY A 174 8.63 8.00 -8.34
CA GLY A 174 10.09 7.89 -8.40
C GLY A 174 10.75 8.76 -9.47
N SER A 175 10.36 10.05 -9.53
CA SER A 175 10.74 11.01 -10.57
C SER A 175 11.33 12.31 -10.00
N PRO A 176 12.63 12.36 -9.64
CA PRO A 176 13.58 11.25 -9.49
C PRO A 176 13.36 10.47 -8.18
N PRO A 177 13.94 9.26 -8.03
CA PRO A 177 13.93 8.53 -6.76
C PRO A 177 14.53 9.37 -5.63
N VAL A 178 13.83 9.43 -4.50
CA VAL A 178 14.19 10.29 -3.36
C VAL A 178 15.36 9.74 -2.54
N GLY A 179 15.91 10.54 -1.63
CA GLY A 179 16.90 10.10 -0.63
C GLY A 179 16.28 9.15 0.42
N ASP A 180 17.12 8.33 1.06
CA ASP A 180 16.66 7.38 2.09
C ASP A 180 16.11 8.13 3.33
N ASP A 181 16.74 9.26 3.64
CA ASP A 181 16.32 10.25 4.63
C ASP A 181 14.89 10.76 4.40
N PHE A 182 14.46 10.95 3.16
CA PHE A 182 13.08 11.31 2.85
C PHE A 182 12.10 10.16 3.10
N LEU A 183 12.46 8.92 2.71
CA LEU A 183 11.64 7.73 2.98
C LEU A 183 11.51 7.47 4.49
N LEU A 184 12.62 7.61 5.23
CA LEU A 184 12.64 7.50 6.68
C LEU A 184 11.78 8.58 7.33
N TYR A 185 11.84 9.82 6.83
CA TYR A 185 10.97 10.89 7.28
C TYR A 185 9.48 10.55 7.07
N LEU A 186 9.09 10.09 5.88
CA LEU A 186 7.71 9.68 5.60
C LEU A 186 7.24 8.55 6.51
N PHE A 187 8.11 7.55 6.74
CA PHE A 187 7.82 6.46 7.65
C PHE A 187 7.56 6.94 9.08
N GLN A 188 8.41 7.82 9.60
CA GLN A 188 8.24 8.39 10.94
C GLN A 188 7.00 9.28 11.02
N GLN A 189 6.67 10.02 9.96
CA GLN A 189 5.43 10.78 9.90
C GLN A 189 4.21 9.86 9.98
N GLY A 190 4.16 8.78 9.20
CA GLY A 190 3.06 7.82 9.27
C GLY A 190 2.90 7.18 10.66
N ARG A 191 3.99 6.94 11.39
CA ARG A 191 3.93 6.48 12.79
C ARG A 191 3.29 7.51 13.71
N ARG A 192 3.59 8.80 13.54
CA ARG A 192 2.97 9.89 14.31
C ARG A 192 1.49 10.02 13.98
N ASP A 193 1.13 9.94 12.71
CA ASP A 193 -0.27 10.02 12.26
C ASP A 193 -1.09 8.87 12.86
N ALA A 194 -0.54 7.65 12.86
CA ALA A 194 -1.17 6.48 13.48
C ALA A 194 -1.32 6.63 15.00
N ALA A 195 -0.29 7.15 15.69
CA ALA A 195 -0.35 7.41 17.13
C ALA A 195 -1.41 8.46 17.48
N SER A 196 -1.46 9.57 16.73
CA SER A 196 -2.46 10.63 16.92
C SER A 196 -3.89 10.12 16.70
N TRP A 197 -4.07 9.25 15.69
CA TRP A 197 -5.35 8.59 15.45
C TRP A 197 -5.76 7.69 16.63
N LEU A 198 -4.85 6.86 17.15
CA LEU A 198 -5.13 5.99 18.31
C LEU A 198 -5.52 6.78 19.57
N GLU A 199 -4.85 7.90 19.84
CA GLU A 199 -5.19 8.77 20.98
C GLU A 199 -6.58 9.39 20.83
N THR A 200 -6.92 9.84 19.63
CA THR A 200 -8.21 10.45 19.32
C THR A 200 -9.34 9.42 19.39
N SER A 201 -9.12 8.23 18.83
CA SER A 201 -10.08 7.11 18.88
C SER A 201 -10.29 6.60 20.31
N SER A 202 -9.23 6.52 21.13
CA SER A 202 -9.36 6.15 22.55
C SER A 202 -10.18 7.16 23.35
N LYS A 203 -10.00 8.47 23.09
CA LYS A 203 -10.80 9.53 23.72
C LYS A 203 -12.28 9.45 23.34
N LYS A 204 -12.59 9.11 22.08
CA LYS A 204 -13.98 8.89 21.63
C LYS A 204 -14.65 7.72 22.37
N CYS A 205 -13.93 6.62 22.59
CA CYS A 205 -14.45 5.47 23.34
C CYS A 205 -14.67 5.79 24.83
N ASN A 206 -13.78 6.58 25.44
CA ASN A 206 -13.87 6.92 26.87
C ASN A 206 -14.80 8.10 27.17
N GLY A 207 -15.12 8.92 26.17
CA GLY A 207 -16.01 10.08 26.26
C GLY A 207 -17.47 9.80 25.89
N GLY A 208 -17.87 8.53 25.80
CA GLY A 208 -19.28 8.15 25.62
C GLY A 208 -20.11 8.64 26.80
N GLU A 209 -20.77 9.79 26.60
CA GLU A 209 -21.79 10.31 27.50
C GLU A 209 -22.86 9.24 27.76
N VAL A 210 -23.17 9.08 29.05
CA VAL A 210 -24.40 8.45 29.54
C VAL A 210 -25.56 9.27 28.99
N LEU A 211 -26.16 8.82 27.90
CA LEU A 211 -27.49 9.29 27.51
C LEU A 211 -28.47 8.69 28.53
N SER A 212 -29.00 9.57 29.37
CA SER A 212 -30.11 9.33 30.30
C SER A 212 -31.45 9.59 29.63
#